data_AF-A0A7S1EE94-F1
#
_entry.id   AF-A0A7S1EE94-F1
#
_cell.length_a   1.000
_cell.length_b   1.000
_cell.length_c   1.000
_cell.angle_alpha   90.00
_cell.angle_beta   90.00
_cell.angle_gamma   90.00
#
_symmetry.space_group_name_H-M   'P 1'
#
loop_
_entity.id
_entity.type
_entity.pdbx_description
1 polymer ?
#
loop_
_entity_poly.entity_id
_entity_poly.type
_entity_poly.pdbx_seq_one_letter_code
_entity_poly.pdbx_strand_id
1 'polypeptide(L)'
;VLINERVRKELRGGASPQQAIHLGYERAWATILDSNVTTLIAGVALLVFGSGPIKGFAVVHCLGILTSMFSSVVFSRGLVNLWYGRQKKLKSVSIGQVWKPEADTNEVAKA
;
A
#
# COMPACT_ATOMS: atom_id res chain seq x y z
N VAL A 1 1.35 -7.16 -1.22
CA VAL A 1 1.18 -7.36 -2.68
C VAL A 1 0.55 -6.14 -3.36
N LEU A 2 -0.63 -5.67 -2.91
CA LEU A 2 -1.34 -4.51 -3.49
C LEU A 2 -0.49 -3.24 -3.64
N ILE A 3 0.34 -2.90 -2.65
CA ILE A 3 1.26 -1.74 -2.71
C ILE A 3 2.26 -1.89 -3.86
N ASN A 4 2.90 -3.06 -3.99
CA ASN A 4 3.89 -3.32 -5.04
C ASN A 4 3.26 -3.24 -6.44
N GLU A 5 2.05 -3.77 -6.60
CA GLU A 5 1.34 -3.72 -7.87
C GLU A 5 0.91 -2.29 -8.22
N ARG A 6 0.42 -1.52 -7.25
CA ARG A 6 0.02 -0.13 -7.50
C ARG A 6 1.21 0.76 -7.87
N VAL A 7 2.33 0.65 -7.15
CA VAL A 7 3.56 1.39 -7.48
C VAL A 7 4.08 0.99 -8.86
N ARG A 8 4.08 -0.31 -9.19
CA ARG A 8 4.50 -0.79 -10.52
C ARG A 8 3.58 -0.30 -11.65
N LYS A 9 2.29 -0.08 -11.36
CA LYS A 9 1.29 0.45 -12.31
C LYS A 9 1.46 1.95 -12.54
N GLU A 10 1.71 2.73 -11.48
CA GLU A 10 1.99 4.17 -11.59
C GLU A 10 3.34 4.46 -12.28
N LEU A 11 4.37 3.65 -12.01
CA LEU A 11 5.66 3.73 -12.71
C LEU A 11 5.50 3.44 -14.22
N ARG A 12 4.66 2.48 -14.59
CA ARG A 12 4.31 2.19 -15.99
C ARG A 12 3.45 3.29 -16.63
N GLY A 13 2.74 4.07 -15.84
CA GLY A 13 1.95 5.22 -16.28
C GLY A 13 2.78 6.50 -16.48
N GLY A 14 4.10 6.45 -16.30
CA GLY A 14 4.99 7.59 -16.50
C GLY A 14 5.13 8.52 -15.29
N ALA A 15 4.58 8.15 -14.12
CA ALA A 15 4.76 8.93 -12.90
C ALA A 15 6.21 8.86 -12.39
N SER A 16 6.73 9.98 -11.88
CA SER A 16 8.07 10.02 -11.30
C SER A 16 8.18 9.03 -10.12
N PRO A 17 9.32 8.35 -9.91
CA PRO A 17 9.41 7.26 -8.94
C PRO A 17 9.02 7.63 -7.51
N GLN A 18 9.38 8.84 -7.06
CA GLN A 18 8.98 9.31 -5.72
C GLN A 18 7.48 9.57 -5.61
N GLN A 19 6.88 10.12 -6.66
CA GLN A 19 5.46 10.44 -6.69
C GLN A 19 4.60 9.19 -6.84
N ALA A 20 5.07 8.20 -7.61
CA ALA A 20 4.47 6.87 -7.74
C ALA A 20 4.49 6.11 -6.40
N ILE A 21 5.57 6.19 -5.63
CA ILE A 21 5.66 5.59 -4.30
C ILE A 21 4.69 6.27 -3.32
N HIS A 22 4.66 7.61 -3.30
CA HIS A 22 3.80 8.35 -2.37
C HIS A 22 2.31 8.10 -2.64
N LEU A 23 1.86 8.31 -3.88
CA LEU A 23 0.48 8.05 -4.29
C LEU A 23 0.11 6.57 -4.17
N GLY A 24 1.04 5.68 -4.52
CA GLY A 24 0.83 4.24 -4.43
C GLY A 24 0.63 3.78 -2.99
N TYR A 25 1.41 4.33 -2.05
CA TYR A 25 1.31 4.01 -0.63
C TYR A 25 0.02 4.56 -0.01
N GLU A 26 -0.31 5.83 -0.26
CA GLU A 26 -1.51 6.47 0.28
C GLU A 26 -2.80 5.73 -0.15
N ARG A 27 -2.95 5.46 -1.45
CA ARG A 27 -4.13 4.78 -1.99
C ARG A 27 -4.22 3.34 -1.52
N ALA A 28 -3.10 2.60 -1.56
CA ALA A 28 -3.11 1.20 -1.16
C ALA A 28 -3.35 1.05 0.35
N TRP A 29 -2.89 1.98 1.18
CA TRP A 29 -3.14 1.96 2.62
C TRP A 29 -4.63 2.13 2.93
N ALA A 30 -5.32 3.05 2.23
CA ALA A 30 -6.78 3.20 2.36
C ALA A 30 -7.53 1.92 1.96
N THR A 31 -7.16 1.28 0.85
CA THR A 31 -7.78 0.01 0.43
C THR A 31 -7.52 -1.13 1.41
N ILE A 32 -6.32 -1.22 1.98
CA ILE A 32 -5.98 -2.23 2.99
C ILE A 32 -6.79 -2.00 4.26
N LEU A 33 -6.95 -0.76 4.69
CA LEU A 33 -7.75 -0.42 5.86
C LEU A 33 -9.21 -0.84 5.67
N ASP A 34 -9.81 -0.46 4.54
CA ASP A 34 -11.20 -0.75 4.20
C ASP A 34 -11.49 -2.26 4.11
N SER A 35 -10.55 -3.01 3.53
CA SER A 35 -10.63 -4.48 3.46
C SER A 35 -10.67 -5.12 4.85
N ASN A 36 -9.83 -4.64 5.78
CA ASN A 36 -9.80 -5.14 7.16
C ASN A 36 -11.06 -4.73 7.94
N VAL A 37 -11.57 -3.51 7.73
CA VAL A 37 -12.82 -3.03 8.35
C VAL A 37 -14.02 -3.84 7.88
N THR A 38 -14.14 -4.10 6.58
CA THR A 38 -15.21 -4.97 6.03
C THR A 38 -15.16 -6.37 6.66
N THR A 39 -13.95 -6.91 6.82
CA THR A 39 -13.75 -8.21 7.46
C THR A 39 -14.14 -8.18 8.95
N LEU A 40 -13.85 -7.08 9.65
CA LEU A 40 -14.26 -6.88 11.04
C LEU A 40 -15.80 -6.86 11.18
N ILE A 41 -16.52 -6.24 10.24
CA ILE A 41 -17.98 -6.23 10.21
C ILE A 41 -18.51 -7.67 10.11
N ALA A 42 -17.93 -8.49 9.23
CA ALA A 42 -18.27 -9.91 9.15
C ALA A 42 -17.94 -10.67 10.45
N GLY A 43 -16.79 -10.40 11.07
CA GLY A 43 -16.42 -10.97 12.37
C GLY A 43 -17.39 -10.62 13.49
N VAL A 44 -17.87 -9.37 13.54
CA VAL A 44 -18.89 -8.91 14.49
C VAL A 44 -20.24 -9.59 14.22
N ALA A 45 -20.63 -9.72 12.95
CA ALA A 45 -21.84 -10.47 12.60
C ALA A 45 -21.75 -11.94 13.07
N LEU A 46 -20.61 -12.59 12.89
CA LEU A 46 -20.37 -13.94 13.41
C LEU A 46 -20.39 -14.00 14.95
N LEU A 47 -19.97 -12.93 15.63
CA LEU A 47 -20.01 -12.88 17.10
C LEU A 47 -21.45 -12.78 17.64
N VAL A 48 -22.32 -12.02 16.94
CA VAL A 48 -23.71 -11.79 17.31
C VAL A 48 -24.60 -12.98 16.92
N PHE A 49 -24.45 -13.47 15.69
CA PHE A 49 -25.32 -14.52 15.13
C PHE A 49 -24.72 -15.94 15.21
N GLY A 50 -23.42 -16.07 15.51
CA GLY A 50 -22.74 -17.37 15.58
C GLY A 50 -22.98 -18.10 16.90
N SER A 51 -22.94 -19.44 16.82
CA SER A 51 -23.13 -20.33 17.96
C SER A 51 -21.98 -21.36 18.06
N GLY A 52 -21.77 -21.86 19.28
CA GLY A 52 -20.77 -22.90 19.56
C GLY A 52 -19.35 -22.53 19.08
N PRO A 53 -18.71 -23.36 18.23
CA PRO A 53 -17.36 -23.10 17.71
C PRO A 53 -17.21 -21.80 16.91
N ILE A 54 -18.26 -21.35 16.22
CA ILE A 54 -18.21 -20.16 15.34
C ILE A 54 -17.98 -18.89 16.18
N LYS A 55 -18.55 -18.84 17.38
CA LYS A 55 -18.38 -17.70 18.30
C LYS A 55 -16.94 -17.62 18.82
N GLY A 56 -16.31 -18.76 19.09
CA GLY A 56 -14.89 -18.83 19.46
C GLY A 56 -13.96 -18.37 18.33
N PHE A 57 -14.25 -18.78 17.09
CA PHE A 57 -13.55 -18.29 15.91
C PHE A 57 -13.71 -16.77 15.76
N ALA A 58 -14.93 -16.25 15.90
CA ALA A 58 -15.22 -14.82 15.76
C ALA A 58 -14.45 -13.96 16.78
N VAL A 59 -14.32 -14.42 18.03
CA VAL A 59 -13.53 -13.72 19.07
C VAL A 59 -12.07 -13.58 18.65
N VAL A 60 -11.43 -14.70 18.29
CA VAL A 60 -10.00 -14.71 17.90
C VAL A 60 -9.79 -13.87 16.64
N HIS A 61 -10.72 -13.97 15.68
CA HIS A 61 -10.66 -13.23 14.43
C HIS A 61 -10.75 -11.70 14.65
N CYS A 62 -11.71 -11.24 15.45
CA CYS A 62 -11.84 -9.84 15.83
C CYS A 62 -10.59 -9.34 16.58
N LEU A 63 -10.06 -10.13 17.52
CA LEU A 63 -8.85 -9.77 18.27
C LEU A 63 -7.62 -9.64 17.34
N GLY A 64 -7.50 -10.55 16.37
CA GLY A 64 -6.43 -10.54 15.37
C GLY A 64 -6.48 -9.31 14.47
N ILE A 65 -7.66 -8.95 13.96
CA ILE A 65 -7.83 -7.75 13.13
C ILE A 65 -7.56 -6.48 13.95
N LEU A 66 -8.09 -6.37 15.17
CA LEU A 66 -7.87 -5.19 16.02
C LEU A 66 -6.39 -4.99 16.32
N THR A 67 -5.68 -6.07 16.69
CA THR A 67 -4.24 -6.00 16.97
C THR A 67 -3.44 -5.63 15.71
N SER A 68 -3.80 -6.19 14.55
CA SER A 68 -3.19 -5.87 13.26
C SER A 68 -3.45 -4.41 12.85
N MET A 69 -4.67 -3.90 13.02
CA MET A 69 -5.03 -2.51 12.72
C MET A 69 -4.32 -1.53 13.65
N PHE A 70 -4.25 -1.83 14.95
CA PHE A 70 -3.50 -1.04 15.90
C PHE A 70 -2.01 -0.98 15.51
N SER A 71 -1.42 -2.13 15.20
CA SER A 71 -0.05 -2.21 14.69
C SER A 71 0.10 -1.39 13.41
N SER A 72 -0.82 -1.48 12.45
CA SER A 72 -0.78 -0.70 11.20
C SER A 72 -0.88 0.82 11.43
N VAL A 73 -1.69 1.28 12.38
CA VAL A 73 -1.82 2.72 12.69
C VAL A 73 -0.57 3.25 13.40
N VAL A 74 -0.06 2.51 14.39
CA VAL A 74 1.18 2.85 15.11
C VAL A 74 2.37 2.75 14.17
N PHE A 75 2.42 1.73 13.32
CA PHE A 75 3.44 1.54 12.29
C PHE A 75 3.34 2.60 11.22
N SER A 76 2.15 3.03 10.78
CA SER A 76 2.01 4.09 9.78
C SER A 76 2.52 5.42 10.36
N ARG A 77 2.13 5.78 11.59
CA ARG A 77 2.67 6.97 12.28
C ARG A 77 4.15 6.86 12.59
N GLY A 78 4.60 5.69 13.01
CA GLY A 78 6.00 5.39 13.33
C GLY A 78 6.88 5.42 12.09
N LEU A 79 6.43 4.84 10.97
CA LEU A 79 7.12 4.84 9.69
C LEU A 79 7.14 6.24 9.09
N VAL A 80 6.03 6.97 9.13
CA VAL A 80 5.99 8.38 8.68
C VAL A 80 6.92 9.23 9.56
N ASN A 81 6.90 9.08 10.89
CA ASN A 81 7.77 9.87 11.76
C ASN A 81 9.25 9.44 11.66
N LEU A 82 9.54 8.15 11.45
CA LEU A 82 10.90 7.63 11.28
C LEU A 82 11.50 8.03 9.93
N TRP A 83 10.68 8.03 8.86
CA TRP A 83 11.12 8.30 7.50
C TRP A 83 11.05 9.79 7.12
N TYR A 84 10.01 10.50 7.55
CA TYR A 84 9.81 11.93 7.27
C TYR A 84 10.13 12.86 8.45
N GLY A 85 10.10 12.38 9.70
CA GLY A 85 10.42 13.21 10.88
C GLY A 85 11.89 13.64 10.96
N ARG A 86 12.77 13.07 10.13
CA ARG A 86 14.21 13.41 10.12
C ARG A 86 14.75 14.02 8.83
N GLN A 87 13.96 14.21 7.77
CA GLN A 87 14.49 14.72 6.49
C GLN A 87 13.54 15.73 5.81
N LYS A 88 13.89 17.02 5.91
CA LYS A 88 13.22 18.13 5.22
C LYS A 88 13.37 18.10 3.67
N LYS A 89 14.20 17.22 3.08
CA LYS A 89 14.44 17.11 1.62
C LYS A 89 14.95 15.72 1.24
N LEU A 90 14.24 14.95 0.42
CA LEU A 90 14.76 13.70 -0.17
C LEU A 90 14.70 13.78 -1.71
N LYS A 91 15.87 13.77 -2.37
CA LYS A 91 16.07 14.06 -3.80
C LYS A 91 16.16 12.84 -4.74
N SER A 92 16.24 11.60 -4.24
CA SER A 92 16.26 10.42 -5.11
C SER A 92 15.86 9.15 -4.37
N VAL A 93 15.27 8.21 -5.09
CA VAL A 93 15.07 6.83 -4.66
C VAL A 93 15.66 5.92 -5.73
N SER A 94 16.65 5.12 -5.34
CA SER A 94 17.26 4.09 -6.18
C SER A 94 16.39 2.83 -6.14
N ILE A 95 15.33 2.81 -6.96
CA ILE A 95 14.66 1.57 -7.36
C ILE A 95 14.88 1.41 -8.87
N GLY A 96 15.38 0.23 -9.24
CA GLY A 96 16.09 -0.06 -10.48
C GLY A 96 15.38 0.25 -11.80
N GLN A 97 16.23 0.64 -12.75
CA GLN A 97 16.10 0.44 -14.20
C GLN A 97 14.89 1.11 -14.87
N VAL A 98 14.94 2.44 -15.00
CA VAL A 98 14.22 3.13 -16.08
C VAL A 98 14.91 2.78 -17.40
N TRP A 99 14.42 1.75 -18.09
CA TRP A 99 14.75 1.57 -19.50
C TRP A 99 14.18 2.75 -20.28
N LYS A 100 15.09 3.52 -20.88
CA LYS A 100 14.79 4.66 -21.74
C LYS A 100 14.92 4.16 -23.18
N PRO A 101 13.84 4.00 -23.96
CA PRO A 101 13.99 3.69 -25.37
C PRO A 101 14.80 4.81 -26.02
N GLU A 102 15.91 4.44 -26.64
CA GLU A 102 16.71 5.34 -27.45
C GLU A 102 15.81 5.82 -28.60
N ALA A 103 15.63 7.14 -28.68
CA ALA A 103 14.85 7.74 -29.74
C ALA A 103 15.53 7.42 -31.07
N ASP A 104 14.82 6.69 -31.94
CA ASP A 104 15.18 6.49 -33.35
C ASP A 104 15.37 7.85 -34.02
N THR A 105 16.62 8.34 -34.03
CA THR A 105 17.02 9.60 -34.67
C THR A 105 17.63 9.31 -36.06
N ASN A 106 17.26 8.20 -36.70
CA ASN A 106 17.82 7.79 -37.99
C ASN A 106 16.87 7.92 -39.19
N GLU A 107 15.72 8.59 -39.06
CA GLU A 107 14.84 8.84 -40.23
C GLU A 107 15.01 10.23 -40.87
N VAL A 108 15.76 11.17 -40.28
CA VAL A 108 15.91 12.54 -40.84
C VAL A 108 17.16 12.72 -41.72
N ALA A 109 17.96 11.66 -41.93
CA ALA A 109 19.17 11.72 -42.77
C ALA A 109 18.98 11.15 -44.19
N LYS A 110 17.75 10.79 -44.59
CA LYS A 110 17.42 10.35 -45.96
C LYS A 110 16.06 10.90 -46.41
N ALA A 111 16.01 12.21 -46.66
CA ALA A 111 15.02 12.83 -47.55
C ALA A 111 15.66 14.05 -48.21
#